data_AF-A0A081LEP2-F1
#
_entry.id   AF-A0A081LEP2-F1
#
_cell.length_a   1.000
_cell.length_b   1.000
_cell.length_c   1.000
_cell.angle_alpha   90.00
_cell.angle_beta   90.00
_cell.angle_gamma   90.00
#
_symmetry.space_group_name_H-M   'P 1'
#
loop_
_entity.id
_entity.type
_entity.pdbx_description
1 polymer ?
#
loop_
_entity_poly.entity_id
_entity_poly.type
_entity_poly.pdbx_seq_one_letter_code
_entity_poly.pdbx_strand_id
1 'polypeptide(L)'
;MAYRSDDYILLTTYYELLYTIEESLKYLDEIEKDFAKTEGDRIFNDLIHAFFHLETTHPLLLSIIENEHFAKTIRSFDQIFLSFDILAFYTFPSNHFQSFLTSYFIPEYRKWMDEIHACMRPYVIH
;
A
#
# COMPACT_ATOMS: atom_id res chain seq x y z
N MET A 1 -0.28 -22.46 15.53
CA MET A 1 -1.46 -22.53 14.65
C MET A 1 -0.94 -22.86 13.26
N ALA A 2 -1.45 -23.91 12.61
CA ALA A 2 -1.12 -24.20 11.22
C ALA A 2 -2.21 -23.57 10.35
N TYR A 3 -1.84 -22.57 9.55
CA TYR A 3 -2.76 -21.92 8.60
C TYR A 3 -3.12 -22.89 7.48
N ARG A 4 -4.30 -22.71 6.87
CA ARG A 4 -4.61 -23.45 5.63
C ARG A 4 -3.66 -22.96 4.54
N SER A 5 -3.36 -23.81 3.56
CA SER A 5 -2.47 -23.44 2.44
C SER A 5 -2.90 -22.14 1.76
N ASP A 6 -4.21 -21.94 1.61
CA ASP A 6 -4.77 -20.74 0.98
C ASP A 6 -4.57 -19.48 1.83
N ASP A 7 -4.70 -19.60 3.16
CA ASP A 7 -4.45 -18.50 4.09
C ASP A 7 -2.98 -18.05 4.03
N TYR A 8 -2.05 -19.01 3.98
CA TYR A 8 -0.62 -18.70 3.86
C TYR A 8 -0.28 -18.00 2.55
N ILE A 9 -0.85 -18.46 1.43
CA ILE A 9 -0.68 -17.82 0.12
C ILE A 9 -1.22 -16.39 0.15
N LEU A 10 -2.41 -16.18 0.71
CA LEU A 10 -2.99 -14.84 0.85
C LEU A 10 -2.10 -13.92 1.67
N LEU A 11 -1.66 -14.37 2.85
CA LEU A 11 -0.82 -13.59 3.76
C LEU A 11 0.50 -13.19 3.08
N THR A 12 1.14 -14.13 2.39
CA THR A 12 2.41 -13.89 1.68
C THR A 12 2.21 -12.95 0.49
N THR A 13 1.17 -13.15 -0.30
CA THR A 13 0.85 -12.29 -1.46
C THR A 13 0.55 -10.87 -1.03
N TYR A 14 -0.24 -10.69 0.03
CA TYR A 14 -0.51 -9.37 0.60
C TYR A 14 0.78 -8.72 1.12
N TYR A 15 1.62 -9.47 1.84
CA TYR A 15 2.89 -9.00 2.36
C TYR A 15 3.83 -8.48 1.25
N GLU A 16 3.93 -9.21 0.14
CA GLU A 16 4.75 -8.85 -1.03
C GLU A 16 4.14 -7.69 -1.84
N LEU A 17 2.81 -7.62 -1.94
CA LEU A 17 2.12 -6.54 -2.62
C LEU A 17 2.44 -5.18 -1.99
N LEU A 18 2.53 -5.10 -0.66
CA LEU A 18 2.90 -3.87 0.03
C LEU A 18 4.28 -3.35 -0.42
N TYR A 19 5.28 -4.21 -0.56
CA TYR A 19 6.57 -3.80 -1.11
C TYR A 19 6.46 -3.34 -2.56
N THR A 20 5.64 -4.03 -3.37
CA THR A 20 5.42 -3.65 -4.77
C THR A 20 4.80 -2.26 -4.91
N ILE A 21 3.86 -1.92 -4.02
CA ILE A 21 3.26 -0.59 -3.92
C ILE A 21 4.34 0.44 -3.54
N GLU A 22 5.18 0.14 -2.54
CA GLU A 22 6.26 1.04 -2.13
C GLU A 22 7.22 1.36 -3.29
N GLU A 23 7.65 0.34 -4.05
CA GLU A 23 8.52 0.52 -5.22
C GLU A 23 7.83 1.33 -6.32
N SER A 24 6.52 1.12 -6.53
CA SER A 24 5.74 1.90 -7.49
C SER A 24 5.64 3.37 -7.09
N LEU A 25 5.49 3.66 -5.79
CA LEU A 25 5.49 5.02 -5.28
C LEU A 25 6.86 5.69 -5.41
N LYS A 26 7.96 4.96 -5.14
CA LYS A 26 9.33 5.46 -5.39
C LYS A 26 9.55 5.78 -6.86
N TYR A 27 9.07 4.93 -7.76
CA TYR A 27 9.13 5.21 -9.19
C TYR A 27 8.42 6.53 -9.53
N LEU A 28 7.21 6.76 -9.00
CA LEU A 28 6.49 8.02 -9.21
C LEU A 28 7.20 9.24 -8.58
N ASP A 29 7.92 9.06 -7.48
CA ASP A 29 8.77 10.10 -6.89
C ASP A 29 9.93 10.50 -7.84
N GLU A 30 10.58 9.49 -8.43
CA GLU A 30 11.76 9.64 -9.28
C GLU A 30 11.48 10.11 -10.71
N ILE A 31 10.20 10.24 -11.11
CA ILE A 31 9.84 10.86 -12.40
C ILE A 31 10.21 12.36 -12.32
N GLU A 32 11.45 12.68 -12.70
CA GLU A 32 11.83 14.06 -13.02
C GLU A 32 10.93 14.61 -14.15
N LYS A 33 10.91 15.95 -14.28
CA LYS A 33 10.00 16.80 -15.08
C LYS A 33 9.73 16.41 -16.55
N ASP A 34 10.30 15.32 -17.09
CA ASP A 34 9.95 14.75 -18.40
C ASP A 34 8.78 13.76 -18.27
N PHE A 35 7.65 14.28 -17.77
CA PHE A 35 6.37 13.58 -17.64
C PHE A 35 5.83 13.01 -18.96
N ALA A 36 6.39 13.42 -20.10
CA ALA A 36 5.94 13.07 -21.43
C ALA A 36 6.51 11.73 -21.95
N LYS A 37 7.38 11.04 -21.19
CA LYS A 37 8.08 9.82 -21.64
C LYS A 37 8.03 8.61 -20.68
N THR A 38 7.25 8.70 -19.60
CA THR A 38 7.30 7.71 -18.51
C THR A 38 6.04 6.89 -18.42
N GLU A 39 6.14 5.65 -17.94
CA GLU A 39 5.01 4.75 -17.62
C GLU A 39 4.22 5.23 -16.37
N GLY A 40 4.37 6.49 -15.96
CA GLY A 40 3.83 7.05 -14.72
C GLY A 40 2.31 7.02 -14.65
N ASP A 41 1.62 7.35 -15.75
CA ASP A 41 0.15 7.23 -15.83
C ASP A 41 -0.31 5.78 -15.60
N ARG A 42 0.40 4.83 -16.21
CA ARG A 42 0.09 3.40 -16.06
C ARG A 42 0.31 2.95 -14.63
N ILE A 43 1.47 3.26 -14.05
CA ILE A 43 1.84 2.90 -12.68
C ILE A 43 0.89 3.54 -11.66
N PHE A 44 0.47 4.79 -11.89
CA PHE A 44 -0.50 5.43 -11.01
C PHE A 44 -1.88 4.76 -11.09
N ASN A 45 -2.33 4.37 -12.28
CA ASN A 45 -3.57 3.59 -12.41
C ASN A 45 -3.43 2.20 -11.75
N ASP A 46 -2.29 1.52 -11.90
CA ASP A 46 -2.01 0.24 -11.24
C ASP A 46 -2.05 0.40 -9.71
N LEU A 47 -1.52 1.50 -9.17
CA LEU A 47 -1.61 1.84 -7.76
C LEU A 47 -3.06 2.04 -7.29
N ILE A 48 -3.90 2.73 -8.07
CA ILE A 48 -5.33 2.87 -7.74
C ILE A 48 -5.96 1.49 -7.54
N HIS A 49 -5.76 0.59 -8.49
CA HIS A 49 -6.27 -0.79 -8.38
C HIS A 49 -5.70 -1.54 -7.19
N ALA A 50 -4.41 -1.37 -6.89
CA ALA A 50 -3.76 -2.01 -5.75
C ALA A 50 -4.35 -1.54 -4.41
N PHE A 51 -4.61 -0.24 -4.24
CA PHE A 51 -5.20 0.30 -3.00
C PHE A 51 -6.63 -0.21 -2.75
N PHE A 52 -7.46 -0.29 -3.79
CA PHE A 52 -8.78 -0.95 -3.68
C PHE A 52 -8.65 -2.44 -3.35
N HIS A 53 -7.66 -3.12 -3.93
CA HIS A 53 -7.42 -4.52 -3.63
C HIS A 53 -6.98 -4.74 -2.17
N LEU A 54 -6.14 -3.86 -1.61
CA LEU A 54 -5.80 -3.89 -0.19
C LEU A 54 -7.05 -3.76 0.68
N GLU A 55 -7.83 -2.69 0.48
CA GLU A 55 -9.05 -2.40 1.25
C GLU A 55 -10.00 -3.60 1.29
N THR A 56 -10.31 -4.16 0.12
CA THR A 56 -11.22 -5.30 -0.02
C THR A 56 -10.69 -6.60 0.61
N THR A 57 -9.37 -6.72 0.81
CA THR A 57 -8.72 -7.90 1.40
C THR A 57 -8.70 -7.84 2.94
N HIS A 58 -8.78 -6.66 3.54
CA HIS A 58 -8.63 -6.47 5.00
C HIS A 58 -9.61 -7.27 5.87
N PRO A 59 -10.91 -7.40 5.53
CA PRO A 59 -11.84 -8.23 6.30
C PRO A 59 -11.41 -9.70 6.38
N LEU A 60 -10.84 -10.23 5.30
CA LEU A 60 -10.35 -11.60 5.25
C LEU A 60 -9.09 -11.77 6.12
N LEU A 61 -8.15 -10.84 6.06
CA LEU A 61 -6.96 -10.87 6.91
C LEU A 61 -7.30 -10.80 8.40
N LEU A 62 -8.29 -9.97 8.76
CA LEU A 62 -8.83 -9.87 10.12
C LEU A 62 -9.47 -11.18 10.62
N SER A 63 -9.96 -12.03 9.71
CA SER A 63 -10.50 -13.34 10.06
C SER A 63 -9.43 -14.42 10.24
N ILE A 64 -8.21 -14.20 9.71
CA ILE A 64 -7.08 -15.13 9.75
C ILE A 64 -6.14 -14.83 10.92
N ILE A 65 -5.85 -13.55 11.17
CA ILE A 65 -4.90 -13.12 12.20
C ILE A 65 -5.65 -12.64 13.45
N GLU A 66 -5.68 -13.50 14.46
CA GLU A 66 -6.22 -13.18 15.79
C GLU A 66 -5.20 -12.42 16.65
N ASN A 67 -4.88 -11.18 16.27
CA ASN A 67 -3.97 -10.30 17.01
C ASN A 67 -4.53 -8.87 17.08
N GLU A 68 -4.68 -8.33 18.29
CA GLU A 68 -5.28 -7.01 18.50
C GLU A 68 -4.44 -5.87 17.90
N HIS A 69 -3.11 -5.98 17.99
CA HIS A 69 -2.22 -4.98 17.40
C HIS A 69 -2.34 -4.98 15.88
N PHE A 70 -2.28 -6.15 15.23
CA PHE A 70 -2.56 -6.31 13.80
C PHE A 70 -3.91 -5.71 13.42
N ALA A 71 -4.97 -6.05 14.18
CA ALA A 71 -6.32 -5.57 13.91
C ALA A 71 -6.45 -4.05 14.05
N LYS A 72 -5.64 -3.41 14.89
CA LYS A 72 -5.57 -1.94 14.99
C LYS A 72 -4.80 -1.35 13.80
N THR A 73 -3.66 -1.92 13.46
CA THR A 73 -2.80 -1.44 12.37
C THR A 73 -3.45 -1.64 10.98
N ILE A 74 -4.16 -2.74 10.76
CA ILE A 74 -4.88 -2.94 9.49
C ILE A 74 -6.05 -1.96 9.33
N ARG A 75 -6.71 -1.57 10.44
CA ARG A 75 -7.80 -0.58 10.44
C ARG A 75 -7.30 0.86 10.32
N SER A 76 -6.05 1.15 10.69
CA SER A 76 -5.49 2.49 10.42
C SER A 76 -5.22 2.74 8.93
N PHE A 77 -5.33 1.71 8.09
CA PHE A 77 -5.30 1.89 6.64
C PHE A 77 -6.38 2.83 6.13
N ASP A 78 -7.52 2.98 6.81
CA ASP A 78 -8.56 3.95 6.42
C ASP A 78 -7.99 5.37 6.25
N GLN A 79 -7.00 5.73 7.08
CA GLN A 79 -6.29 7.02 6.97
C GLN A 79 -5.40 7.06 5.74
N ILE A 80 -4.66 5.99 5.47
CA ILE A 80 -3.81 5.87 4.29
C ILE A 80 -4.65 5.92 3.01
N PHE A 81 -5.79 5.23 2.99
CA PHE A 81 -6.70 5.20 1.86
C PHE A 81 -7.30 6.58 1.60
N LEU A 82 -7.70 7.30 2.65
CA LEU A 82 -8.15 8.69 2.54
C LEU A 82 -7.06 9.60 1.96
N SER A 83 -5.82 9.47 2.44
CA SER A 83 -4.68 10.23 1.90
C SER A 83 -4.41 9.89 0.44
N PHE A 84 -4.59 8.63 0.04
CA PHE A 84 -4.46 8.21 -1.35
C PHE A 84 -5.58 8.77 -2.23
N ASP A 85 -6.82 8.82 -1.72
CA ASP A 85 -7.96 9.42 -2.42
C ASP A 85 -7.74 10.93 -2.67
N ILE A 86 -7.17 11.63 -1.68
CA ILE A 86 -6.73 13.03 -1.86
C ILE A 86 -5.64 13.15 -2.93
N LEU A 87 -4.65 12.24 -2.93
CA LEU A 87 -3.62 12.21 -3.96
C LEU A 87 -4.23 12.03 -5.36
N ALA A 88 -5.20 11.12 -5.49
CA ALA A 88 -5.91 10.82 -6.74
C ALA A 88 -6.82 11.96 -7.23
N PHE A 89 -7.16 12.92 -6.35
CA PHE A 89 -7.88 14.13 -6.75
C PHE A 89 -6.99 15.12 -7.51
N TYR A 90 -5.66 15.10 -7.30
CA TYR A 90 -4.77 15.95 -8.06
C TYR A 90 -4.61 15.45 -9.50
N THR A 91 -4.54 16.38 -10.45
CA THR A 91 -4.18 16.03 -11.82
C THR A 91 -2.78 15.44 -11.85
N PHE A 92 -2.67 14.21 -12.34
CA PHE A 92 -1.40 13.60 -12.68
C PHE A 92 -1.03 13.95 -14.13
N PRO A 93 0.22 14.30 -14.42
CA PRO A 93 1.24 14.78 -13.48
C PRO A 93 1.06 16.28 -13.18
N SER A 94 1.32 16.69 -11.94
CA SER A 94 1.35 18.12 -11.58
C SER A 94 2.27 18.39 -10.38
N ASN A 95 2.67 19.65 -10.21
CA ASN A 95 3.47 20.06 -9.04
C ASN A 95 2.73 19.81 -7.72
N HIS A 96 1.40 19.96 -7.70
CA HIS A 96 0.60 19.69 -6.50
C HIS A 96 0.58 18.19 -6.18
N PHE A 97 0.35 17.35 -7.20
CA PHE A 97 0.46 15.90 -7.08
C PHE A 97 1.83 15.52 -6.50
N GLN A 98 2.91 16.04 -7.10
CA GLN A 98 4.25 15.64 -6.69
C GLN A 98 4.63 16.16 -5.30
N SER A 99 4.24 17.38 -4.96
CA SER A 99 4.45 17.91 -3.62
C SER A 99 3.71 17.07 -2.57
N PHE A 100 2.47 16.66 -2.84
CA PHE A 100 1.68 15.85 -1.92
C PHE A 100 2.22 14.42 -1.80
N LEU A 101 2.53 13.79 -2.94
CA LEU A 101 3.11 12.45 -3.01
C LEU A 101 4.36 12.34 -2.13
N THR A 102 5.31 13.25 -2.34
CA THR A 102 6.65 13.20 -1.73
C THR A 102 6.68 13.65 -0.29
N SER A 103 5.99 14.76 0.01
CA SER A 103 6.09 15.40 1.33
C SER A 103 5.14 14.79 2.35
N TYR A 104 4.09 14.09 1.91
CA TYR A 104 3.03 13.61 2.78
C TYR A 104 2.72 12.13 2.56
N PHE A 105 2.31 11.73 1.36
CA PHE A 105 1.75 10.40 1.13
C PHE A 105 2.77 9.27 1.31
N ILE A 106 3.93 9.35 0.64
CA ILE A 106 4.98 8.33 0.74
C ILE A 106 5.45 8.11 2.19
N PRO A 107 5.78 9.16 2.98
CA PRO A 107 6.12 9.00 4.38
C PRO A 107 5.02 8.33 5.22
N GLU A 108 3.76 8.71 5.00
CA GLU A 108 2.61 8.16 5.74
C GLU A 108 2.40 6.67 5.41
N TYR A 109 2.39 6.34 4.11
CA TYR A 109 2.28 4.97 3.63
C TYR A 109 3.39 4.09 4.19
N ARG A 110 4.66 4.53 4.09
CA ARG A 110 5.82 3.76 4.56
C ARG A 110 5.72 3.47 6.06
N LYS A 111 5.32 4.45 6.86
CA LYS A 111 5.14 4.25 8.30
C LYS A 111 4.10 3.17 8.60
N TRP A 112 2.95 3.21 7.93
CA TRP A 112 1.92 2.18 8.08
C TRP A 112 2.39 0.81 7.57
N MET A 113 3.06 0.77 6.42
CA MET A 113 3.62 -0.42 5.81
C MET A 113 4.60 -1.14 6.76
N ASP A 114 5.54 -0.39 7.35
CA ASP A 114 6.52 -0.94 8.28
C ASP A 114 5.84 -1.57 9.50
N GLU A 115 4.78 -0.94 10.02
CA GLU A 115 4.03 -1.43 11.18
C GLU A 115 3.23 -2.69 10.85
N ILE A 116 2.53 -2.72 9.72
CA ILE A 116 1.74 -3.89 9.31
C ILE A 116 2.65 -5.06 8.93
N HIS A 117 3.79 -4.79 8.27
CA HIS A 117 4.80 -5.81 8.00
C HIS A 117 5.37 -6.41 9.28
N ALA A 118 5.66 -5.60 10.29
CA ALA A 118 6.11 -6.10 11.58
C ALA A 118 5.07 -7.02 12.23
N CYS A 119 3.78 -6.68 12.14
CA CYS A 119 2.69 -7.52 12.62
C CYS A 119 2.56 -8.83 11.83
N MET A 120 2.74 -8.78 10.50
CA MET A 120 2.56 -9.94 9.62
C MET A 120 3.74 -10.89 9.59
N ARG A 121 4.97 -10.41 9.86
CA ARG A 121 6.21 -11.18 9.74
C ARG A 121 6.16 -12.59 10.37
N PRO A 122 5.62 -12.78 11.60
CA PRO A 122 5.55 -14.10 12.23
C PRO A 122 4.67 -15.13 11.48
N TYR A 123 3.83 -14.67 10.55
CA TYR A 123 2.86 -15.48 9.83
C TYR A 123 3.29 -15.79 8.39
N VAL A 124 4.28 -15.08 7.85
CA VAL A 124 4.74 -15.21 6.46
C VAL A 124 6.17 -15.75 6.32
N ILE A 125 7.05 -15.46 7.29
CA ILE A 125 8.45 -15.92 7.29
C ILE A 125 8.57 -17.07 8.30
N HIS A 126 9.03 -18.23 7.84
CA HIS A 126 9.30 -19.42 8.65
C HIS A 126 10.79 -19.62 8.89
#